data_AF-A0A6S7B133-F1
#
_entry.id   AF-A0A6S7B133-F1
#
_cell.length_a   1.000
_cell.length_b   1.000
_cell.length_c   1.000
_cell.angle_alpha   90.00
_cell.angle_beta   90.00
_cell.angle_gamma   90.00
#
_symmetry.space_group_name_H-M   'P 1'
#
loop_
_entity.id
_entity.type
_entity.pdbx_description
1 polymer ?
#
loop_
_entity_poly.entity_id
_entity_poly.type
_entity_poly.pdbx_seq_one_letter_code
_entity_poly.pdbx_strand_id
1 'polypeptide(L)'
;MLKLEIVNPYGANSLLLSIEGNSVVLDPSEVDALIENLSGYRSEMQPAVDASLSKSRQYVIENNPTWHIESNPLLDGAVVFMRHTGFGWKGFAIPRESLKKLIDVVSTYAGGGHESSITHYGLQPVSKMPN
;
A
#
# COMPACT_ATOMS: atom_id res chain seq x y z
N MET A 1 -21.83 11.30 22.81
CA MET A 1 -20.56 11.63 22.13
C MET A 1 -19.66 10.41 22.06
N LEU A 2 -18.96 10.18 20.93
CA LEU A 2 -17.91 9.14 20.79
C LEU A 2 -16.58 9.67 21.33
N LYS A 3 -15.89 8.90 22.17
CA LYS A 3 -14.54 9.19 22.67
C LYS A 3 -13.68 7.93 22.63
N LEU A 4 -12.40 8.11 22.27
CA LEU A 4 -11.37 7.06 22.22
C LEU A 4 -10.16 7.53 23.04
N GLU A 5 -9.66 6.69 23.94
CA GLU A 5 -8.52 7.01 24.80
C GLU A 5 -7.66 5.77 25.06
N ILE A 6 -6.33 5.91 24.95
CA ILE A 6 -5.42 4.84 25.38
C ILE A 6 -5.30 4.90 26.90
N VAL A 7 -5.61 3.78 27.55
CA VAL A 7 -5.54 3.61 29.00
C VAL A 7 -4.59 2.46 29.33
N ASN A 8 -4.08 2.45 30.57
CA ASN A 8 -3.22 1.38 31.06
C ASN A 8 -3.75 0.83 32.41
N PRO A 9 -4.89 0.10 32.40
CA PRO A 9 -5.52 -0.38 33.63
C PRO A 9 -4.79 -1.55 34.28
N TYR A 10 -4.03 -2.34 33.51
CA TYR A 10 -3.43 -3.60 33.96
C TYR A 10 -1.94 -3.77 33.55
N GLY A 11 -1.25 -2.69 33.23
CA GLY A 11 0.16 -2.70 32.80
C GLY A 11 0.37 -2.74 31.29
N ALA A 12 -0.66 -3.08 30.51
CA ALA A 12 -0.67 -3.04 29.04
C ALA A 12 -1.59 -1.94 28.51
N ASN A 13 -1.20 -1.32 27.39
CA ASN A 13 -2.02 -0.33 26.69
C ASN A 13 -3.29 -1.00 26.16
N SER A 14 -4.45 -0.42 26.49
CA SER A 14 -5.79 -0.83 26.04
C SER A 14 -6.56 0.39 25.54
N LEU A 15 -7.63 0.19 24.76
CA LEU A 15 -8.46 1.26 24.25
C LEU A 15 -9.74 1.39 25.10
N LEU A 16 -9.96 2.55 25.71
CA LEU A 16 -11.26 2.94 26.25
C LEU A 16 -12.11 3.55 25.14
N LEU A 17 -13.17 2.85 24.75
CA LEU A 17 -14.19 3.32 23.81
C LEU A 17 -15.43 3.76 24.59
N SER A 18 -15.85 5.01 24.41
CA SER A 18 -17.05 5.55 25.05
C SER A 18 -18.07 6.08 24.03
N ILE A 19 -19.34 5.71 24.18
CA ILE A 19 -20.47 6.17 23.36
C ILE A 19 -21.65 6.51 24.28
N GLU A 20 -22.08 7.77 24.27
CA GLU A 20 -23.23 8.28 25.05
C GLU A 20 -23.22 7.85 26.53
N GLY A 21 -22.06 7.91 27.18
CA GLY A 21 -21.89 7.58 28.60
C GLY A 21 -21.65 6.09 28.89
N ASN A 22 -21.86 5.20 27.92
CA ASN A 22 -21.44 3.79 28.02
C ASN A 22 -19.98 3.66 27.60
N SER A 23 -19.20 2.87 28.33
CA SER A 23 -17.79 2.65 28.01
C SER A 23 -17.39 1.19 28.09
N VAL A 24 -16.46 0.80 27.23
CA VAL A 24 -15.84 -0.52 27.21
C VAL A 24 -14.33 -0.36 27.05
N VAL A 25 -13.57 -1.19 27.76
CA VAL A 25 -12.12 -1.30 27.58
C VAL A 25 -11.88 -2.47 26.64
N LEU A 26 -11.13 -2.23 25.57
CA LEU A 26 -10.77 -3.22 24.56
C LEU A 26 -9.27 -3.48 24.62
N ASP A 27 -8.90 -4.75 24.64
CA ASP A 27 -7.51 -5.17 24.46
C ASP A 27 -7.06 -5.06 22.98
N PRO A 28 -5.76 -5.20 22.66
CA PRO A 28 -5.29 -5.08 21.28
C PRO A 28 -5.98 -6.02 20.28
N SER A 29 -6.32 -7.26 20.67
CA SER A 29 -6.96 -8.23 19.78
C SER A 29 -8.43 -7.87 19.50
N GLU A 30 -9.12 -7.31 20.49
CA GLU A 30 -10.47 -6.78 20.33
C GLU A 30 -10.47 -5.52 19.45
N VAL A 31 -9.43 -4.68 19.55
CA VAL A 31 -9.23 -3.54 18.67
C VAL A 31 -8.98 -3.98 17.22
N ASP A 32 -8.17 -5.02 17.01
CA ASP A 32 -7.93 -5.59 15.67
C ASP A 32 -9.26 -6.05 15.03
N ALA A 33 -10.07 -6.81 15.77
CA ALA A 33 -11.39 -7.25 15.31
C ALA A 33 -12.35 -6.08 15.06
N LEU A 34 -12.31 -5.05 15.90
CA LEU A 34 -13.12 -3.84 15.71
C LEU A 34 -12.75 -3.12 14.41
N ILE A 35 -11.46 -2.92 14.15
CA ILE A 35 -10.97 -2.29 12.91
C ILE A 35 -11.41 -3.07 11.68
N GLU A 36 -11.28 -4.40 11.70
CA GLU A 36 -11.70 -5.26 10.59
C GLU A 36 -13.20 -5.11 10.31
N ASN A 37 -14.03 -5.24 11.34
CA ASN A 37 -15.49 -5.10 11.20
C ASN A 37 -15.88 -3.69 10.71
N LEU A 38 -15.29 -2.64 11.30
CA LEU A 38 -15.56 -1.27 10.87
C LEU A 38 -15.13 -1.02 9.43
N SER A 39 -14.05 -1.64 8.96
CA SER A 39 -13.62 -1.54 7.56
C SER A 39 -14.64 -2.17 6.61
N GLY A 40 -15.20 -3.33 6.98
CA GLY A 40 -16.28 -3.99 6.26
C GLY A 40 -17.53 -3.12 6.19
N TYR A 41 -18.04 -2.70 7.35
CA TYR A 41 -19.22 -1.82 7.41
C TYR A 41 -19.01 -0.51 6.65
N ARG A 42 -17.83 0.11 6.78
CA ARG A 42 -17.53 1.37 6.08
C ARG A 42 -17.56 1.20 4.56
N SER A 43 -17.18 0.03 4.03
CA SER A 43 -17.19 -0.23 2.59
C SER A 43 -18.60 -0.24 2.00
N GLU A 44 -19.62 -0.54 2.80
CA GLU A 44 -21.03 -0.61 2.38
C GLU A 44 -21.79 0.71 2.60
N MET A 45 -21.25 1.60 3.44
CA MET A 45 -21.90 2.86 3.81
C MET A 45 -21.81 3.93 2.73
N GLN A 46 -22.85 4.77 2.69
CA GLN A 46 -22.88 5.99 1.90
C GLN A 46 -22.63 7.25 2.76
N PRO A 47 -21.95 8.29 2.22
CA PRO A 47 -21.31 8.30 0.91
C PRO A 47 -20.12 7.32 0.86
N ALA A 48 -19.88 6.75 -0.32
CA ALA A 48 -18.76 5.84 -0.57
C ALA A 48 -17.44 6.47 -0.13
N VAL A 49 -16.45 5.63 0.19
CA VAL A 49 -15.10 6.12 0.47
C VAL A 49 -14.56 6.77 -0.81
N ASP A 50 -14.09 8.01 -0.69
CA ASP A 50 -13.54 8.75 -1.83
C ASP A 50 -12.40 7.96 -2.49
N ALA A 51 -12.57 7.63 -3.78
CA ALA A 51 -11.58 6.90 -4.56
C ALA A 51 -10.40 7.80 -5.01
N SER A 52 -10.55 9.11 -4.96
CA SER A 52 -9.53 10.07 -5.39
C SER A 52 -8.54 10.39 -4.27
N LEU A 53 -7.25 10.41 -4.60
CA LEU A 53 -6.23 10.99 -3.73
C LEU A 53 -6.45 12.51 -3.64
N SER A 54 -6.65 13.02 -2.43
CA SER A 54 -6.83 14.44 -2.16
C SER A 54 -5.50 15.08 -1.74
N LYS A 55 -5.09 16.14 -2.45
CA LYS A 55 -3.88 16.90 -2.11
C LYS A 55 -3.99 17.69 -0.80
N SER A 56 -5.21 17.98 -0.33
CA SER A 56 -5.45 18.69 0.93
C SER A 56 -5.51 17.76 2.14
N ARG A 57 -5.59 16.44 1.92
CA ARG A 57 -5.65 15.46 2.99
C ARG A 57 -4.24 15.13 3.46
N GLN A 58 -4.04 15.14 4.77
CA GLN A 58 -2.86 14.58 5.39
C GLN A 58 -3.01 13.06 5.44
N TYR A 59 -2.07 12.35 4.80
CA TYR A 59 -1.99 10.89 4.85
C TYR A 59 -0.92 10.49 5.86
N VAL A 60 -1.21 9.44 6.64
CA VAL A 60 -0.17 8.76 7.41
C VAL A 60 0.73 8.04 6.42
N ILE A 61 2.05 8.28 6.52
CA ILE A 61 3.05 7.64 5.67
C ILE A 61 3.89 6.73 6.56
N GLU A 62 3.83 5.44 6.30
CA GLU A 62 4.71 4.46 6.92
C GLU A 62 6.12 4.59 6.35
N ASN A 63 7.11 4.74 7.22
CA ASN A 63 8.50 4.82 6.77
C ASN A 63 9.09 3.42 6.59
N ASN A 64 9.64 3.15 5.40
CA ASN A 64 10.22 1.86 5.03
C ASN A 64 9.35 0.64 5.42
N PRO A 65 8.09 0.57 4.93
CA PRO A 65 7.18 -0.50 5.31
C PRO A 65 7.71 -1.85 4.82
N THR A 66 7.50 -2.89 5.62
CA THR A 66 7.71 -4.27 5.16
C THR A 66 6.68 -4.61 4.09
N TRP A 67 7.12 -5.22 2.99
CA TRP A 67 6.27 -5.64 1.89
C TRP A 67 6.59 -7.06 1.44
N HIS A 68 5.62 -7.71 0.80
CA HIS A 68 5.75 -9.05 0.23
C HIS A 68 4.94 -9.12 -1.07
N ILE A 69 5.43 -9.86 -2.07
CA ILE A 69 4.70 -10.08 -3.32
C ILE A 69 4.67 -11.57 -3.59
N GLU A 70 3.48 -12.07 -3.93
CA GLU A 70 3.29 -13.46 -4.35
C GLU A 70 2.52 -13.53 -5.67
N SER A 71 2.80 -14.57 -6.46
CA SER A 71 1.95 -14.95 -7.58
C SER A 71 0.74 -15.73 -7.05
N ASN A 72 -0.44 -15.48 -7.62
CA ASN A 72 -1.64 -16.24 -7.30
C ASN A 72 -2.12 -16.96 -8.56
N PRO A 73 -2.22 -18.31 -8.58
CA PRO A 73 -2.63 -19.07 -9.76
C PRO A 73 -3.99 -18.69 -10.35
N LEU A 74 -4.87 -18.10 -9.55
CA LEU A 74 -6.21 -17.65 -9.96
C LEU A 74 -6.24 -16.21 -10.51
N LEU A 75 -5.10 -15.50 -10.43
CA LEU A 75 -4.98 -14.10 -10.84
C LEU A 75 -3.95 -13.96 -11.95
N ASP A 76 -4.31 -13.34 -13.07
CA ASP A 76 -3.34 -12.90 -14.08
C ASP A 76 -2.62 -11.62 -13.62
N GLY A 77 -1.69 -11.77 -12.67
CA GLY A 77 -1.04 -10.66 -11.96
C GLY A 77 -0.30 -11.12 -10.72
N ALA A 78 -0.21 -10.25 -9.72
CA ALA A 78 0.39 -10.55 -8.42
C ALA A 78 -0.42 -9.93 -7.30
N VAL A 79 -0.31 -10.51 -6.10
CA VAL A 79 -0.83 -9.90 -4.88
C VAL A 79 0.34 -9.21 -4.18
N VAL A 80 0.20 -7.92 -3.93
CA VAL A 80 1.17 -7.12 -3.20
C VAL A 80 0.65 -6.90 -1.79
N PHE A 81 1.40 -7.36 -0.80
CA PHE A 81 1.13 -7.12 0.61
C PHE A 81 2.01 -5.99 1.13
N MET A 82 1.39 -5.04 1.82
CA MET A 82 2.10 -3.99 2.56
C MET A 82 1.68 -4.04 4.03
N ARG A 83 2.66 -3.93 4.93
CA ARG A 83 2.42 -3.85 6.37
C ARG A 83 2.18 -2.39 6.79
N HIS A 84 1.09 -2.17 7.51
CA HIS A 84 0.77 -0.92 8.20
C HIS A 84 0.76 -1.16 9.71
N THR A 85 1.29 -0.22 10.50
CA THR A 85 1.46 -0.40 11.96
C THR A 85 0.14 -0.54 12.72
N GLY A 86 -0.92 0.12 12.23
CA GLY A 86 -2.27 0.05 12.83
C GLY A 86 -3.27 -0.87 12.13
N PHE A 87 -2.96 -1.42 10.94
CA PHE A 87 -3.90 -2.28 10.19
C PHE A 87 -3.34 -3.69 9.94
N GLY A 88 -2.12 -3.97 10.37
CA GLY A 88 -1.41 -5.21 10.04
C GLY A 88 -1.09 -5.29 8.55
N TRP A 89 -1.14 -6.51 7.99
CA TRP A 89 -0.92 -6.76 6.57
C TRP A 89 -2.19 -6.47 5.76
N LYS A 90 -2.01 -5.81 4.61
CA LYS A 90 -3.08 -5.59 3.63
C LYS A 90 -2.60 -5.95 2.25
N GLY A 91 -3.39 -6.79 1.57
CA GLY A 91 -3.11 -7.33 0.25
C GLY A 91 -3.87 -6.60 -0.85
N PHE A 92 -3.20 -6.36 -1.97
CA PHE A 92 -3.77 -5.72 -3.15
C PHE A 92 -3.49 -6.59 -4.36
N ALA A 93 -4.55 -7.11 -4.99
CA ALA A 93 -4.43 -7.81 -6.26
C ALA A 93 -4.17 -6.77 -7.37
N ILE A 94 -3.01 -6.88 -8.02
CA ILE A 94 -2.64 -6.00 -9.12
C ILE A 94 -2.56 -6.83 -10.40
N PRO A 95 -3.44 -6.58 -11.38
CA PRO A 95 -3.39 -7.24 -12.68
C PRO A 95 -2.07 -6.98 -13.41
N ARG A 96 -1.65 -7.91 -14.27
CA ARG A 96 -0.35 -7.85 -14.99
C ARG A 96 -0.10 -6.52 -15.68
N GLU A 97 -1.08 -5.98 -16.40
CA GLU A 97 -0.91 -4.70 -17.12
C GLU A 97 -0.73 -3.51 -16.18
N SER A 98 -1.38 -3.53 -15.02
CA SER A 98 -1.19 -2.51 -13.98
C SER A 98 0.16 -2.65 -13.28
N LEU A 99 0.66 -3.88 -13.10
CA LEU A 99 2.01 -4.13 -12.55
C LEU A 99 3.10 -3.58 -13.47
N LYS A 100 2.99 -3.79 -14.79
CA LYS A 100 3.94 -3.22 -15.76
C LYS A 100 4.03 -1.71 -15.62
N LYS A 101 2.87 -1.03 -15.62
CA LYS A 101 2.79 0.42 -15.42
C LYS A 101 3.39 0.86 -14.08
N LEU A 102 3.14 0.10 -13.01
CA LEU A 102 3.69 0.39 -11.69
C LEU A 102 5.23 0.32 -11.71
N ILE A 103 5.80 -0.73 -12.32
CA ILE A 103 7.25 -0.90 -12.46
C ILE A 103 7.86 0.25 -13.26
N ASP A 104 7.26 0.64 -14.38
CA ASP A 104 7.74 1.75 -15.22
C ASP A 104 7.81 3.06 -14.42
N VAL A 105 6.76 3.37 -13.66
CA VAL A 105 6.70 4.58 -12.82
C VAL A 105 7.72 4.51 -11.68
N VAL A 106 7.78 3.40 -10.95
CA VAL A 106 8.74 3.24 -9.83
C VAL A 106 10.18 3.32 -10.31
N SER A 107 10.49 2.77 -11.49
CA SER A 107 11.83 2.80 -12.08
C SER A 107 12.33 4.23 -12.30
N THR A 108 11.42 5.16 -12.63
CA THR A 108 11.73 6.60 -12.77
C THR A 108 12.26 7.19 -11.46
N TYR A 109 11.73 6.75 -10.31
CA TYR A 109 12.15 7.22 -8.99
C TYR A 109 13.34 6.44 -8.42
N ALA A 110 13.56 5.21 -8.88
CA ALA A 110 14.70 4.38 -8.48
C ALA A 110 16.04 4.78 -9.14
N GLY A 111 16.05 5.83 -9.97
CA GLY A 111 17.23 6.28 -10.71
C GLY A 111 17.36 5.71 -12.13
N GLY A 112 16.35 4.98 -12.62
CA GLY A 112 16.26 4.54 -14.01
C GLY A 112 15.82 5.67 -14.93
N GLY A 113 16.72 6.60 -15.24
CA GLY A 113 16.56 7.48 -16.40
C GLY A 113 16.54 6.63 -17.67
N HIS A 114 15.53 6.84 -18.50
CA HIS A 114 15.40 6.23 -19.82
C HIS A 114 16.59 6.70 -20.71
N GLU A 115 17.70 5.95 -20.73
CA GLU A 115 18.76 6.18 -21.72
C GLU A 115 18.30 5.55 -23.05
N SER A 116 17.52 6.32 -23.80
CA SER A 116 17.14 6.01 -25.17
C SER A 116 18.36 6.13 -26.08
N SER A 117 19.26 5.16 -26.06
CA SER A 117 20.28 5.00 -27.09
C SER A 117 19.67 4.24 -28.27
N ILE A 118 19.03 4.99 -29.17
CA ILE A 118 18.91 4.57 -30.57
C ILE A 118 20.33 4.63 -31.14
N THR A 119 21.05 3.52 -31.11
CA THR A 119 22.19 3.34 -32.00
C THR A 119 21.69 2.62 -33.25
N HIS A 120 21.52 3.43 -34.29
CA HIS A 120 21.24 3.01 -35.65
C HIS A 120 22.29 1.98 -36.09
N TYR A 121 21.88 0.75 -36.40
CA TYR A 121 22.72 -0.21 -37.12
C TYR A 121 22.89 0.31 -38.56
N GLY A 122 23.96 1.08 -38.78
CA GLY A 122 24.45 1.46 -40.11
C GLY A 122 25.65 0.60 -40.51
N LEU A 123 25.47 -0.17 -41.58
CA LEU A 123 26.52 -0.97 -42.22
C LEU A 123 27.64 -0.08 -42.82
N GLN A 124 28.87 -0.33 -42.34
CA GLN A 124 30.23 -0.34 -42.97
C GLN A 124 30.56 0.58 -44.19
N PRO A 125 31.83 1.00 -44.31
CA PRO A 125 32.68 0.26 -45.25
C PRO A 125 34.09 -0.07 -44.74
N VAL A 126 34.53 -1.25 -45.16
CA VAL A 126 35.88 -1.81 -45.07
C VAL A 126 36.89 -0.87 -45.73
N SER A 127 37.92 -0.44 -44.99
CA SER A 127 39.13 0.14 -45.59
C SER A 127 40.30 -0.83 -45.46
N LYS A 128 40.89 -1.12 -46.61
CA LYS A 128 42.00 -2.06 -46.85
C LYS A 128 43.27 -1.62 -46.13
N MET A 129 43.99 -2.56 -45.52
CA MET A 129 45.43 -2.42 -45.32
C MET A 129 46.14 -2.47 -46.69
N PRO A 130 47.23 -1.72 -46.86
CA PRO A 130 48.30 -2.20 -47.72
C PRO A 130 49.68 -2.20 -47.03
N ASN A 131 50.27 -3.41 -47.12
CA ASN A 131 51.67 -3.86 -47.15
C ASN A 131 52.70 -3.30 -46.16
#